data_AF-A0A9N8D5A0-F1
#
_entry.id   AF-A0A9N8D5A0-F1
#
_cell.length_a   1.000
_cell.length_b   1.000
_cell.length_c   1.000
_cell.angle_alpha   90.00
_cell.angle_beta   90.00
_cell.angle_gamma   90.00
#
_symmetry.space_group_name_H-M   'P 1'
#
loop_
_entity.id
_entity.type
_entity.pdbx_description
1 polymer ?
#
loop_
_entity_poly.entity_id
_entity_poly.type
_entity_poly.pdbx_seq_one_letter_code
_entity_poly.pdbx_strand_id
1 'polypeptide(L)'
;MTDHDPRAAMLSESATQLRRDLSCEDIEMTADMSVFELGARETHEETADWENVEDLEDVDAVLDREIENVGAVLDCESEDDDDDGAGDNGKCCCCQRDQLTAEERKERDAVVPYLLMHAYHLPENHTWRQDMWQYLTNNHPIFGICLHHRFHPLSWKIRVVTLLGSMLFGLALTNIIFLLFVFTDQDETFEMSVFEFETNLTRTGLNSDLDDTVSSISVTTGNIVLWTVGALIHSIYDNTIWSLAACTCCTLHSSGGQEGDSQDWDRRVRRYRSTGSFLVMVSVVLVTAIASFAVMLRAALEADQEIDVSSLNITSSVDSDNDGPNILESPTQVQEQLESVYYYEQDFADYSFVVSYLVELILSYLIYYPIFGAILFSGCLTCGRFPVIGGRPYELRQLERLAQQAKEEAEEVMEEGVEVVDWKSQQLIKMASGDREQGGEESCDERSEEAKLKADGGEDEEVSSTVSDTREDEEDEEDDDDVGPDLAEF
;
A
#
# COMPACT_ATOMS: atom_id res chain seq x y z
N MET A 1 -6.37 -57.98 6.10
CA MET A 1 -7.16 -56.80 5.71
C MET A 1 -6.72 -55.68 6.64
N THR A 2 -5.77 -54.89 6.18
CA THR A 2 -5.27 -53.71 6.90
C THR A 2 -6.12 -52.54 6.43
N ASP A 3 -6.98 -52.03 7.31
CA ASP A 3 -7.72 -50.80 7.08
C ASP A 3 -6.72 -49.64 6.95
N HIS A 4 -6.69 -49.02 5.78
CA HIS A 4 -5.95 -47.79 5.55
C HIS A 4 -6.76 -46.63 6.14
N ASP A 5 -6.17 -45.92 7.11
CA ASP A 5 -6.73 -44.71 7.70
C ASP A 5 -6.61 -43.55 6.70
N PRO A 6 -7.74 -43.06 6.14
CA PRO A 6 -7.73 -41.98 5.14
C PRO A 6 -7.20 -40.66 5.69
N ARG A 7 -7.16 -40.45 7.01
CA ARG A 7 -6.59 -39.23 7.61
C ARG A 7 -5.07 -39.16 7.48
N ALA A 8 -4.39 -40.30 7.49
CA ALA A 8 -2.94 -40.34 7.33
C ALA A 8 -2.50 -39.96 5.90
N ALA A 9 -3.31 -40.31 4.90
CA ALA A 9 -3.06 -39.92 3.51
C ALA A 9 -3.23 -38.40 3.32
N MET A 10 -4.30 -37.83 3.89
CA MET A 10 -4.59 -36.40 3.77
C MET A 10 -3.53 -35.52 4.44
N LEU A 11 -3.04 -35.92 5.63
CA LEU A 11 -1.96 -35.21 6.33
C LEU A 11 -0.61 -35.35 5.62
N SER A 12 -0.35 -36.50 4.98
CA SER A 12 0.85 -36.70 4.16
C SER A 12 0.83 -35.80 2.94
N GLU A 13 -0.32 -35.61 2.31
CA GLU A 13 -0.47 -34.79 1.10
C GLU A 13 -0.32 -33.30 1.42
N SER A 14 -0.96 -32.80 2.49
CA SER A 14 -0.76 -31.42 2.97
C SER A 14 0.69 -31.12 3.39
N ALA A 15 1.36 -32.06 4.07
CA ALA A 15 2.78 -31.88 4.45
C ALA A 15 3.72 -31.88 3.23
N THR A 16 3.38 -32.64 2.18
CA THR A 16 4.16 -32.67 0.94
C THR A 16 3.92 -31.41 0.10
N GLN A 17 2.70 -30.87 0.10
CA GLN A 17 2.36 -29.59 -0.53
C GLN A 17 3.14 -28.44 0.13
N LEU A 18 3.05 -28.31 1.47
CA LEU A 18 3.76 -27.28 2.24
C LEU A 18 5.28 -27.33 2.01
N ARG A 19 5.85 -28.53 1.86
CA ARG A 19 7.28 -28.70 1.58
C ARG A 19 7.69 -28.30 0.16
N ARG A 20 6.80 -28.42 -0.83
CA ARG A 20 7.06 -27.95 -2.21
C ARG A 20 6.98 -26.44 -2.30
N ASP A 21 6.00 -25.84 -1.63
CA ASP A 21 5.79 -24.39 -1.60
C ASP A 21 6.98 -23.69 -0.92
N LEU A 22 7.40 -24.18 0.26
CA LEU A 22 8.61 -23.69 0.93
C LEU A 22 9.88 -23.86 0.07
N SER A 23 10.00 -24.97 -0.68
CA SER A 23 11.19 -25.19 -1.52
C SER A 23 11.29 -24.29 -2.75
N CYS A 24 10.16 -23.75 -3.25
CA CYS A 24 10.19 -22.80 -4.36
C CYS A 24 10.51 -21.39 -3.87
N GLU A 25 9.94 -20.99 -2.73
CA GLU A 25 10.27 -19.72 -2.07
C GLU A 25 11.74 -19.69 -1.58
N ASP A 26 12.25 -20.81 -1.04
CA ASP A 26 13.65 -20.92 -0.62
C ASP A 26 14.64 -20.81 -1.80
N ILE A 27 14.26 -21.26 -3.01
CA ILE A 27 15.11 -21.17 -4.21
C ILE A 27 15.14 -19.73 -4.77
N GLU A 28 14.02 -19.00 -4.76
CA GLU A 28 14.02 -17.56 -5.10
C GLU A 28 14.75 -16.74 -4.03
N MET A 29 14.51 -17.00 -2.74
CA MET A 29 15.12 -16.26 -1.64
C MET A 29 16.63 -16.49 -1.52
N THR A 30 17.13 -17.71 -1.82
CA THR A 30 18.59 -17.96 -1.83
C THR A 30 19.28 -17.38 -3.06
N ALA A 31 18.60 -17.28 -4.21
CA ALA A 31 19.12 -16.56 -5.36
C ALA A 31 19.24 -15.06 -5.08
N ASP A 32 18.20 -14.43 -4.52
CA ASP A 32 18.17 -12.99 -4.25
C ASP A 32 19.07 -12.57 -3.06
N MET A 33 19.14 -13.38 -1.99
CA MET A 33 20.01 -13.08 -0.84
C MET A 33 21.50 -13.27 -1.17
N SER A 34 21.83 -14.14 -2.15
CA SER A 34 23.21 -14.27 -2.66
C SER A 34 23.65 -13.05 -3.49
N VAL A 35 22.71 -12.36 -4.14
CA VAL A 35 22.95 -11.10 -4.86
C VAL A 35 23.19 -9.96 -3.86
N PHE A 36 22.45 -9.93 -2.75
CA PHE A 36 22.64 -8.94 -1.68
C PHE A 36 23.93 -9.18 -0.87
N GLU A 37 24.30 -10.44 -0.59
CA GLU A 37 25.60 -10.78 0.03
C GLU A 37 26.79 -10.51 -0.89
N LEU A 38 26.64 -10.63 -2.21
CA LEU A 38 27.69 -10.25 -3.17
C LEU A 38 27.95 -8.74 -3.18
N GLY A 39 26.91 -7.91 -3.03
CA GLY A 39 27.07 -6.45 -2.89
C GLY A 39 27.63 -6.01 -1.52
N ALA A 40 27.29 -6.73 -0.44
CA ALA A 40 27.79 -6.41 0.91
C ALA A 40 29.22 -6.91 1.18
N ARG A 41 29.74 -7.85 0.38
CA ARG A 41 31.09 -8.39 0.55
C ARG A 41 32.18 -7.56 -0.15
N GLU A 42 31.80 -6.65 -1.05
CA GLU A 42 32.73 -5.72 -1.71
C GLU A 42 33.01 -4.45 -0.90
N THR A 43 32.26 -4.16 0.17
CA THR A 43 32.42 -2.94 0.98
C THR A 43 33.20 -3.12 2.28
N HIS A 44 33.76 -4.31 2.55
CA HIS A 44 34.33 -4.63 3.87
C HIS A 44 35.85 -4.86 3.91
N GLU A 45 36.59 -4.55 2.84
CA GLU A 45 38.05 -4.72 2.84
C GLU A 45 38.80 -3.59 2.11
N GLU A 46 38.49 -2.32 2.37
CA GLU A 46 39.41 -1.23 2.03
C GLU A 46 39.20 0.02 2.92
N THR A 47 39.88 0.03 4.07
CA THR A 47 40.24 1.28 4.76
C THR A 47 41.53 1.81 4.14
N ALA A 48 41.43 2.44 2.98
CA ALA A 48 42.57 3.12 2.34
C ALA A 48 42.14 4.49 1.80
N ASP A 49 42.92 5.51 2.17
CA ASP A 49 42.99 6.89 1.66
C ASP A 49 41.82 7.44 0.82
N TRP A 50 41.08 8.36 1.42
CA TRP A 50 40.02 9.17 0.81
C TRP A 50 40.51 10.26 -0.18
N GLU A 51 41.71 10.15 -0.76
CA GLU A 51 42.27 11.20 -1.66
C GLU A 51 42.05 10.96 -3.17
N ASN A 52 41.44 9.86 -3.61
CA ASN A 52 41.12 9.65 -5.03
C ASN A 52 39.61 9.48 -5.29
N VAL A 53 38.93 10.62 -5.43
CA VAL A 53 37.55 10.70 -5.91
C VAL A 53 37.55 10.77 -7.45
N GLU A 54 37.97 9.71 -8.12
CA GLU A 54 37.82 9.56 -9.58
C GLU A 54 36.99 8.32 -10.00
N ASP A 55 36.61 7.44 -9.06
CA ASP A 55 35.87 6.18 -9.38
C ASP A 55 34.35 6.24 -9.12
N LEU A 56 33.73 7.42 -9.28
CA LEU A 56 32.27 7.57 -9.22
C LEU A 56 31.56 7.16 -10.52
N GLU A 57 32.29 6.87 -11.60
CA GLU A 57 31.71 6.41 -12.88
C GLU A 57 31.10 4.99 -12.79
N ASP A 58 31.47 4.18 -11.79
CA ASP A 58 30.94 2.82 -11.63
C ASP A 58 29.59 2.76 -10.88
N VAL A 59 29.24 3.79 -10.10
CA VAL A 59 27.95 3.83 -9.37
C VAL A 59 26.79 4.02 -10.35
N ASP A 60 26.95 4.87 -11.37
CA ASP A 60 25.95 5.06 -12.42
C ASP A 60 25.76 3.78 -13.24
N ALA A 61 26.84 3.03 -13.53
CA ALA A 61 26.74 1.76 -14.25
C ALA A 61 26.03 0.66 -13.44
N VAL A 62 26.19 0.64 -12.12
CA VAL A 62 25.46 -0.28 -11.22
C VAL A 62 23.98 0.11 -11.13
N LEU A 63 23.69 1.42 -11.02
CA LEU A 63 22.31 1.91 -10.98
C LEU A 63 21.57 1.65 -12.30
N ASP A 64 22.23 1.90 -13.43
CA ASP A 64 21.68 1.64 -14.77
C ASP A 64 21.43 0.14 -14.97
N ARG A 65 22.32 -0.73 -14.49
CA ARG A 65 22.13 -2.19 -14.55
C ARG A 65 20.99 -2.69 -13.68
N GLU A 66 20.80 -2.10 -12.51
CA GLU A 66 19.66 -2.41 -11.64
C GLU A 66 18.34 -1.87 -12.22
N ILE A 67 18.33 -0.68 -12.82
CA ILE A 67 17.16 -0.15 -13.53
C ILE A 67 16.84 -1.02 -14.76
N GLU A 68 17.84 -1.48 -15.50
CA GLU A 68 17.68 -2.37 -16.65
C GLU A 68 17.20 -3.78 -16.22
N ASN A 69 17.67 -4.29 -15.08
CA ASN A 69 17.16 -5.53 -14.48
C ASN A 69 15.71 -5.39 -13.98
N VAL A 70 15.36 -4.27 -13.35
CA VAL A 70 13.98 -3.96 -12.96
C VAL A 70 13.09 -3.81 -14.20
N GLY A 71 13.59 -3.21 -15.27
CA GLY A 71 12.94 -3.15 -16.58
C GLY A 71 12.74 -4.54 -17.19
N ALA A 72 13.77 -5.39 -17.21
CA ALA A 72 13.70 -6.75 -17.75
C ALA A 72 12.75 -7.68 -16.97
N VAL A 73 12.63 -7.50 -15.65
CA VAL A 73 11.63 -8.18 -14.82
C VAL A 73 10.21 -7.73 -15.17
N LEU A 74 10.02 -6.47 -15.59
CA LEU A 74 8.74 -5.95 -16.06
C LEU A 74 8.45 -6.37 -17.53
N ASP A 75 9.48 -6.60 -18.34
CA ASP A 75 9.35 -6.91 -19.77
C ASP A 75 9.09 -8.39 -20.08
N CYS A 76 9.27 -9.31 -19.12
CA CYS A 76 8.90 -10.73 -19.28
C CYS A 76 7.38 -10.99 -19.44
N GLU A 77 6.54 -9.94 -19.44
CA GLU A 77 5.07 -10.05 -19.54
C GLU A 77 4.48 -9.60 -20.90
N SER A 78 5.27 -9.23 -21.92
CA SER A 78 4.73 -8.53 -23.11
C SER A 78 4.98 -9.12 -24.50
N GLU A 79 5.65 -10.26 -24.66
CA GLU A 79 5.76 -10.92 -25.97
C GLU A 79 4.55 -11.85 -26.20
N ASP A 80 3.42 -11.24 -26.57
CA ASP A 80 2.31 -11.91 -27.28
C ASP A 80 2.79 -12.20 -28.73
N ASP A 81 3.72 -13.14 -28.87
CA ASP A 81 4.07 -13.70 -30.19
C ASP A 81 3.02 -14.74 -30.58
N ASP A 82 2.16 -14.36 -31.54
CA ASP A 82 1.25 -15.23 -32.32
C ASP A 82 2.03 -16.27 -33.18
N ASP A 83 3.17 -16.78 -32.72
CA ASP A 83 3.94 -17.77 -33.46
C ASP A 83 3.36 -19.17 -33.20
N ASP A 84 2.51 -19.61 -34.14
CA ASP A 84 1.96 -20.97 -34.28
C ASP A 84 3.04 -22.08 -34.46
N GLY A 85 4.28 -21.80 -34.07
CA GLY A 85 5.45 -22.67 -34.08
C GLY A 85 5.37 -23.75 -33.01
N ALA A 86 4.59 -24.80 -33.28
CA ALA A 86 4.58 -26.04 -32.53
C ALA A 86 5.99 -26.67 -32.45
N GLY A 87 6.79 -26.30 -31.45
CA GLY A 87 8.17 -26.74 -31.47
C GLY A 87 9.11 -26.34 -30.35
N ASP A 88 8.68 -25.95 -29.15
CA ASP A 88 9.60 -26.04 -28.01
C ASP A 88 8.89 -26.18 -26.67
N ASN A 89 9.36 -27.12 -25.85
CA ASN A 89 8.81 -27.45 -24.52
C ASN A 89 9.38 -26.52 -23.43
N GLY A 90 9.69 -25.26 -23.79
CA GLY A 90 10.05 -24.22 -22.86
C GLY A 90 8.83 -23.85 -22.03
N LYS A 91 8.67 -24.49 -20.86
CA LYS A 91 7.69 -24.06 -19.85
C LYS A 91 8.01 -22.63 -19.44
N CYS A 92 7.33 -21.66 -20.04
CA CYS A 92 7.32 -20.28 -19.56
C CYS A 92 6.79 -20.28 -18.11
N CYS A 93 7.45 -19.54 -17.21
CA CYS A 93 7.04 -19.43 -15.79
C CYS A 93 5.59 -18.92 -15.63
N CYS A 94 5.04 -18.22 -16.63
CA CYS A 94 3.65 -17.79 -16.65
C CYS A 94 2.65 -18.98 -16.74
N CYS A 95 3.07 -20.12 -17.29
CA CYS A 95 2.23 -21.32 -17.42
C CYS A 95 2.08 -22.11 -16.12
N GLN A 96 2.86 -21.81 -15.07
CA GLN A 96 2.73 -22.49 -13.77
C GLN A 96 1.54 -21.95 -12.97
N ARG A 97 1.04 -20.76 -13.34
CA ARG A 97 -0.20 -20.16 -12.83
C ARG A 97 -1.45 -20.97 -13.22
N ASP A 98 -1.33 -21.89 -14.18
CA ASP A 98 -2.45 -22.71 -14.64
C ASP A 98 -2.75 -23.95 -13.79
N GLN A 99 -1.96 -24.25 -12.75
CA GLN A 99 -2.21 -25.41 -11.88
C GLN A 99 -3.22 -25.15 -10.75
N LEU A 100 -3.81 -23.96 -10.64
CA LEU A 100 -4.89 -23.69 -9.68
C LEU A 100 -6.09 -24.58 -10.00
N THR A 101 -6.58 -25.27 -8.97
CA THR A 101 -7.83 -26.03 -9.06
C THR A 101 -9.00 -25.10 -9.44
N ALA A 102 -10.06 -25.65 -10.03
CA ALA A 102 -11.24 -24.85 -10.39
C ALA A 102 -11.85 -24.12 -9.18
N GLU A 103 -11.74 -24.71 -7.98
CA GLU A 103 -12.17 -24.11 -6.72
C GLU A 103 -11.27 -22.93 -6.32
N GLU A 104 -9.95 -23.09 -6.33
CA GLU A 104 -9.02 -22.00 -6.03
C GLU A 104 -9.10 -20.85 -7.05
N ARG A 105 -9.38 -21.13 -8.33
CA ARG A 105 -9.63 -20.08 -9.33
C ARG A 105 -10.87 -19.28 -8.96
N LYS A 106 -11.97 -19.96 -8.60
CA LYS A 106 -13.20 -19.31 -8.16
C LYS A 106 -12.98 -18.47 -6.89
N GLU A 107 -12.23 -18.99 -5.92
CA GLU A 107 -11.89 -18.27 -4.69
C GLU A 107 -11.02 -17.04 -5.00
N ARG A 108 -9.97 -17.19 -5.81
CA ARG A 108 -9.11 -16.10 -6.26
C ARG A 108 -9.92 -15.01 -6.96
N ASP A 109 -10.76 -15.39 -7.91
CA ASP A 109 -11.56 -14.44 -8.70
C ASP A 109 -12.59 -13.72 -7.82
N ALA A 110 -13.05 -14.37 -6.74
CA ALA A 110 -13.87 -13.73 -5.72
C ALA A 110 -13.08 -12.78 -4.81
N VAL A 111 -11.87 -13.16 -4.35
CA VAL A 111 -11.11 -12.44 -3.30
C VAL A 111 -10.24 -11.31 -3.86
N VAL A 112 -9.64 -11.47 -5.04
CA VAL A 112 -8.71 -10.49 -5.63
C VAL A 112 -9.34 -9.10 -5.80
N PRO A 113 -10.58 -8.94 -6.28
CA PRO A 113 -11.22 -7.64 -6.40
C PRO A 113 -11.34 -6.91 -5.06
N TYR A 114 -11.70 -7.64 -4.00
CA TYR A 114 -11.78 -7.07 -2.64
C TYR A 114 -10.40 -6.62 -2.14
N LEU A 115 -9.36 -7.45 -2.34
CA LEU A 115 -7.99 -7.07 -1.95
C LEU A 115 -7.48 -5.86 -2.73
N LEU A 116 -7.79 -5.74 -4.03
CA LEU A 116 -7.48 -4.57 -4.85
C LEU A 116 -8.20 -3.30 -4.37
N MET A 117 -9.42 -3.44 -3.87
CA MET A 117 -10.20 -2.31 -3.34
C MET A 117 -9.85 -1.98 -1.88
N HIS A 118 -8.87 -2.66 -1.29
CA HIS A 118 -8.53 -2.56 0.14
C HIS A 118 -9.74 -2.85 1.04
N ALA A 119 -10.57 -3.80 0.62
CA ALA A 119 -11.80 -4.08 1.31
C ALA A 119 -11.55 -4.44 2.78
N TYR A 120 -12.35 -3.84 3.65
CA TYR A 120 -12.34 -4.11 5.07
C TYR A 120 -13.02 -5.44 5.42
N HIS A 121 -13.70 -6.09 4.47
CA HIS A 121 -14.36 -7.37 4.65
C HIS A 121 -14.08 -8.35 3.49
N LEU A 122 -13.76 -9.60 3.82
CA LEU A 122 -13.77 -10.71 2.85
C LEU A 122 -14.95 -11.65 3.07
N PRO A 123 -15.48 -12.29 2.01
CA PRO A 123 -16.66 -13.16 2.09
C PRO A 123 -16.54 -14.33 3.09
N GLU A 124 -15.32 -14.82 3.34
CA GLU A 124 -15.10 -15.95 4.24
C GLU A 124 -15.03 -15.56 5.72
N ASN A 125 -14.82 -14.28 6.00
CA ASN A 125 -14.74 -13.82 7.38
C ASN A 125 -16.13 -13.68 7.96
N HIS A 126 -16.32 -14.14 9.18
CA HIS A 126 -17.60 -14.01 9.87
C HIS A 126 -17.54 -13.01 11.02
N THR A 127 -16.34 -12.63 11.45
CA THR A 127 -16.14 -11.80 12.63
C THR A 127 -15.35 -10.55 12.30
N TRP A 128 -15.72 -9.45 12.98
CA TRP A 128 -15.02 -8.16 12.89
C TRP A 128 -13.53 -8.27 13.19
N ARG A 129 -13.12 -9.18 14.10
CA ARG A 129 -11.71 -9.38 14.45
C ARG A 129 -10.91 -10.03 13.34
N GLN A 130 -11.50 -10.99 12.61
CA GLN A 130 -10.87 -11.60 11.45
C GLN A 130 -10.66 -10.55 10.35
N ASP A 131 -11.70 -9.78 10.07
CA ASP A 131 -11.66 -8.68 9.11
C ASP A 131 -10.57 -7.64 9.46
N MET A 132 -10.51 -7.19 10.72
CA MET A 132 -9.49 -6.23 11.17
C MET A 132 -8.08 -6.80 11.08
N TRP A 133 -7.88 -8.04 11.54
CA TRP A 133 -6.58 -8.69 11.46
C TRP A 133 -6.12 -8.83 10.01
N GLN A 134 -7.01 -9.31 9.15
CA GLN A 134 -6.74 -9.48 7.74
C GLN A 134 -6.48 -8.15 7.03
N TYR A 135 -7.20 -7.08 7.39
CA TYR A 135 -6.94 -5.73 6.89
C TYR A 135 -5.54 -5.26 7.30
N LEU A 136 -5.18 -5.41 8.58
CA LEU A 136 -3.86 -5.01 9.09
C LEU A 136 -2.75 -5.84 8.45
N THR A 137 -2.86 -7.17 8.38
CA THR A 137 -1.79 -8.00 7.80
C THR A 137 -1.61 -7.79 6.31
N ASN A 138 -2.65 -7.43 5.56
CA ASN A 138 -2.51 -7.17 4.13
C ASN A 138 -1.96 -5.77 3.81
N ASN A 139 -2.30 -4.77 4.60
CA ASN A 139 -1.99 -3.37 4.29
C ASN A 139 -0.79 -2.82 5.06
N HIS A 140 -0.46 -3.37 6.24
CA HIS A 140 0.64 -2.85 7.05
C HIS A 140 1.99 -2.95 6.29
N PRO A 141 2.85 -1.92 6.29
CA PRO A 141 4.10 -1.91 5.53
C PRO A 141 4.99 -3.15 5.78
N ILE A 142 5.21 -3.49 7.06
CA ILE A 142 5.98 -4.68 7.45
C ILE A 142 5.17 -5.97 7.34
N PHE A 143 4.00 -6.08 8.00
CA PHE A 143 3.25 -7.34 8.01
C PHE A 143 2.72 -7.72 6.64
N GLY A 144 2.45 -6.76 5.75
CA GLY A 144 2.07 -7.00 4.36
C GLY A 144 3.13 -7.72 3.56
N ILE A 145 4.42 -7.61 3.91
CA ILE A 145 5.47 -8.37 3.23
C ILE A 145 5.37 -9.84 3.64
N CYS A 146 5.31 -10.13 4.95
CA CYS A 146 5.43 -11.49 5.47
C CYS A 146 4.11 -12.26 5.61
N LEU A 147 2.99 -11.56 5.79
CA LEU A 147 1.69 -12.10 6.22
C LEU A 147 0.54 -11.70 5.30
N HIS A 148 0.83 -11.34 4.05
CA HIS A 148 -0.21 -11.05 3.08
C HIS A 148 -0.98 -12.31 2.67
N HIS A 149 -2.20 -12.09 2.22
CA HIS A 149 -3.03 -13.13 1.64
C HIS A 149 -2.36 -13.69 0.37
N ARG A 150 -2.40 -15.01 0.16
CA ARG A 150 -1.79 -15.68 -1.00
C ARG A 150 -2.26 -15.12 -2.35
N PHE A 151 -3.52 -14.69 -2.43
CA PHE A 151 -4.10 -14.10 -3.64
C PHE A 151 -3.95 -12.58 -3.71
N HIS A 152 -3.07 -11.97 -2.92
CA HIS A 152 -2.91 -10.53 -2.97
C HIS A 152 -2.38 -10.07 -4.34
N PRO A 153 -2.98 -9.04 -4.96
CA PRO A 153 -2.60 -8.58 -6.30
C PRO A 153 -1.19 -7.99 -6.36
N LEU A 154 -0.75 -7.32 -5.28
CA LEU A 154 0.58 -6.72 -5.18
C LEU A 154 1.63 -7.78 -4.85
N SER A 155 2.61 -7.92 -5.75
CA SER A 155 3.79 -8.77 -5.56
C SER A 155 4.69 -8.27 -4.45
N TRP A 156 5.38 -9.20 -3.78
CA TRP A 156 6.32 -8.90 -2.68
C TRP A 156 7.35 -7.80 -3.05
N LYS A 157 7.88 -7.80 -4.28
CA LYS A 157 8.83 -6.79 -4.77
C LYS A 157 8.30 -5.36 -4.64
N ILE A 158 7.06 -5.12 -5.08
CA ILE A 158 6.40 -3.81 -4.96
C ILE A 158 6.23 -3.44 -3.49
N ARG A 159 5.90 -4.41 -2.63
CA ARG A 159 5.75 -4.18 -1.19
C ARG A 159 7.06 -3.73 -0.53
N VAL A 160 8.18 -4.34 -0.92
CA VAL A 160 9.51 -3.94 -0.45
C VAL A 160 9.86 -2.53 -0.93
N VAL A 161 9.59 -2.22 -2.20
CA VAL A 161 9.79 -0.87 -2.74
C VAL A 161 8.94 0.16 -1.99
N THR A 162 7.67 -0.13 -1.69
CA THR A 162 6.82 0.76 -0.88
C THR A 162 7.34 0.93 0.55
N LEU A 163 7.89 -0.12 1.16
CA LEU A 163 8.50 -0.04 2.49
C LEU A 163 9.75 0.85 2.47
N LEU A 164 10.61 0.70 1.46
CA LEU A 164 11.79 1.57 1.29
C LEU A 164 11.37 3.04 1.10
N GLY A 165 10.38 3.28 0.24
CA GLY A 165 9.80 4.61 0.03
C GLY A 165 9.21 5.21 1.30
N SER A 166 8.57 4.39 2.13
CA SER A 166 8.05 4.79 3.44
C SER A 166 9.15 5.18 4.41
N MET A 167 10.24 4.41 4.51
CA MET A 167 11.39 4.77 5.35
C MET A 167 12.03 6.09 4.89
N LEU A 168 12.22 6.28 3.58
CA LEU A 168 12.77 7.52 3.03
C LEU A 168 11.83 8.71 3.28
N PHE A 169 10.51 8.49 3.23
CA PHE A 169 9.53 9.51 3.57
C PHE A 169 9.64 9.93 5.05
N GLY A 170 9.73 8.95 5.95
CA GLY A 170 9.99 9.20 7.37
C GLY A 170 11.25 10.04 7.55
N LEU A 171 12.37 9.63 6.94
CA LEU A 171 13.63 10.37 7.03
C LEU A 171 13.51 11.81 6.51
N ALA A 172 12.84 12.02 5.37
CA ALA A 172 12.59 13.35 4.84
C ALA A 172 11.77 14.20 5.81
N LEU A 173 10.70 13.61 6.37
CA LEU A 173 9.80 14.28 7.30
C LEU A 173 10.51 14.67 8.59
N THR A 174 11.34 13.77 9.16
CA THR A 174 12.14 14.05 10.35
C THR A 174 13.09 15.23 10.11
N ASN A 175 13.78 15.25 8.96
CA ASN A 175 14.66 16.37 8.60
C ASN A 175 13.88 17.66 8.39
N ILE A 176 12.72 17.63 7.73
CA ILE A 176 11.88 18.82 7.53
C ILE A 176 11.40 19.38 8.87
N ILE A 177 10.94 18.52 9.79
CA ILE A 177 10.49 18.94 11.12
C ILE A 177 11.66 19.55 11.90
N PHE A 178 12.85 18.94 11.82
CA PHE A 178 14.07 19.49 12.42
C PHE A 178 14.42 20.87 11.85
N LEU A 179 14.45 21.01 10.52
CA LEU A 179 14.70 22.29 9.85
C LEU A 179 13.66 23.35 10.23
N LEU A 180 12.39 22.96 10.35
CA LEU A 180 11.33 23.85 10.80
C LEU A 180 11.63 24.37 12.20
N PHE A 181 12.16 23.55 13.11
CA PHE A 181 12.59 24.01 14.43
C PHE A 181 13.73 25.02 14.32
N VAL A 182 14.78 24.70 13.57
CA VAL A 182 15.92 25.61 13.34
C VAL A 182 15.47 26.96 12.78
N PHE A 183 14.52 27.00 11.84
CA PHE A 183 14.05 28.25 11.25
C PHE A 183 13.12 29.08 12.13
N THR A 184 12.54 28.51 13.17
CA THR A 184 11.56 29.23 14.00
C THR A 184 12.19 29.96 15.19
N ASP A 185 13.52 29.90 15.36
CA ASP A 185 14.28 30.47 16.49
C ASP A 185 13.63 30.14 17.85
N GLN A 186 12.97 28.98 17.96
CA GLN A 186 12.23 28.57 19.15
C GLN A 186 13.05 27.66 20.08
N ASP A 187 14.38 27.72 19.97
CA ASP A 187 15.32 26.82 20.63
C ASP A 187 15.02 26.67 22.13
N GLU A 188 14.72 27.77 22.83
CA GLU A 188 14.44 27.73 24.28
C GLU A 188 13.22 26.87 24.67
N THR A 189 12.18 26.81 23.83
CA THR A 189 10.95 26.05 24.17
C THR A 189 11.04 24.60 23.73
N PHE A 190 11.80 24.32 22.66
CA PHE A 190 11.91 22.98 22.09
C PHE A 190 12.98 22.12 22.76
N GLU A 191 14.10 22.72 23.21
CA GLU A 191 15.13 22.05 23.99
C GLU A 191 14.70 21.75 25.43
N MET A 192 13.54 22.27 25.86
CA MET A 192 12.99 21.98 27.18
C MET A 192 12.76 20.46 27.31
N SER A 193 13.61 19.83 28.13
CA SER A 193 13.48 18.43 28.52
C SER A 193 12.19 18.27 29.30
N VAL A 194 11.21 17.57 28.71
CA VAL A 194 9.92 17.30 29.37
C VAL A 194 10.06 16.12 30.34
N PHE A 195 10.80 15.10 29.90
CA PHE A 195 11.09 13.91 30.68
C PHE A 195 12.57 13.54 30.52
N GLU A 196 13.23 13.27 31.64
CA GLU A 196 14.57 12.71 31.66
C GLU A 196 14.47 11.30 32.23
N PHE A 197 14.81 10.31 31.40
CA PHE A 197 14.81 8.91 31.82
C PHE A 197 16.22 8.53 32.26
N GLU A 198 16.43 8.43 33.57
CA GLU A 198 17.64 7.84 34.15
C GLU A 198 17.59 6.31 33.98
N THR A 199 18.19 5.81 32.90
CA THR A 199 18.39 4.39 32.68
C THR A 199 19.52 3.87 33.56
N ASN A 200 19.21 3.53 34.81
CA ASN A 200 20.14 2.92 35.78
C ASN A 200 20.65 1.50 35.36
N LEU A 201 20.49 1.10 34.09
CA LEU A 201 20.61 -0.29 33.66
C LEU A 201 22.04 -0.80 33.56
N THR A 202 23.03 0.09 33.48
CA THR A 202 24.45 -0.28 33.31
C THR A 202 25.35 0.40 34.33
N ARG A 203 24.94 0.45 35.61
CA ARG A 203 25.88 0.80 36.69
C ARG A 203 26.84 -0.37 36.92
N THR A 204 27.77 -0.57 35.98
CA THR A 204 28.79 -1.62 36.06
C THR A 204 29.84 -1.27 37.12
N GLY A 205 29.87 -0.01 37.58
CA GLY A 205 30.76 0.46 38.63
C GLY A 205 32.22 0.53 38.18
N LEU A 206 32.47 0.38 36.88
CA LEU A 206 33.80 0.43 36.30
C LEU A 206 34.24 1.86 35.98
N ASN A 207 33.29 2.76 35.69
CA ASN A 207 33.51 4.21 35.52
C ASN A 207 32.24 4.97 35.91
N SER A 208 32.27 5.73 37.01
CA SER A 208 31.14 6.57 37.42
C SER A 208 30.79 7.61 36.37
N ASP A 209 31.80 8.14 35.68
CA ASP A 209 31.63 9.30 34.82
C ASP A 209 31.11 8.91 33.41
N LEU A 210 31.36 7.65 33.00
CA LEU A 210 30.81 7.09 31.76
C LEU A 210 29.42 6.49 31.97
N ASP A 211 29.17 5.94 33.17
CA ASP A 211 27.85 5.42 33.55
C ASP A 211 26.82 6.56 33.66
N ASP A 212 27.21 7.77 34.08
CA ASP A 212 26.27 8.89 34.25
C ASP A 212 25.85 9.52 32.91
N THR A 213 26.76 9.70 31.94
CA THR A 213 26.47 10.34 30.63
C THR A 213 25.70 9.44 29.66
N VAL A 214 25.93 8.13 29.68
CA VAL A 214 25.19 7.19 28.81
C VAL A 214 23.80 6.86 29.39
N SER A 215 23.52 7.25 30.65
CA SER A 215 22.31 6.81 31.36
C SER A 215 21.10 7.69 31.17
N SER A 216 21.21 8.97 30.81
CA SER A 216 20.04 9.85 30.68
C SER A 216 19.64 10.05 29.23
N ILE A 217 18.44 9.57 28.87
CA ILE A 217 17.79 9.95 27.61
C ILE A 217 16.85 11.10 27.94
N SER A 218 17.20 12.30 27.48
CA SER A 218 16.34 13.48 27.59
C SER A 218 15.33 13.50 26.43
N VAL A 219 14.05 13.47 26.78
CA VAL A 219 12.96 13.61 25.81
C VAL A 219 12.57 15.08 25.76
N THR A 220 12.95 15.72 24.66
CA THR A 220 12.64 17.12 24.38
C THR A 220 11.22 17.29 23.83
N THR A 221 10.68 18.50 23.88
CA THR A 221 9.40 18.82 23.22
C THR A 221 9.46 18.54 21.72
N GLY A 222 10.62 18.78 21.10
CA GLY A 222 10.88 18.46 19.69
C GLY A 222 10.68 16.97 19.38
N ASN A 223 11.22 16.08 20.23
CA ASN A 223 11.02 14.63 20.11
C ASN A 223 9.54 14.26 20.21
N ILE A 224 8.77 14.87 21.11
CA ILE A 224 7.33 14.59 21.25
C ILE A 224 6.57 14.99 19.99
N VAL A 225 6.83 16.18 19.44
CA VAL A 225 6.17 16.65 18.20
C VAL A 225 6.52 15.73 17.03
N LEU A 226 7.80 15.35 16.91
CA LEU A 226 8.27 14.42 15.90
C LEU A 226 7.57 13.06 16.00
N TRP A 227 7.59 12.46 17.19
CA TRP A 227 7.01 11.14 17.44
C TRP A 227 5.48 11.10 17.35
N THR A 228 4.81 12.26 17.42
CA THR A 228 3.35 12.34 17.33
C THR A 228 2.89 12.78 15.96
N VAL A 229 3.23 14.01 15.57
CA VAL A 229 2.82 14.60 14.29
C VAL A 229 3.56 13.94 13.13
N GLY A 230 4.87 13.71 13.27
CA GLY A 230 5.68 13.04 12.25
C GLY A 230 5.17 11.61 11.99
N ALA A 231 5.08 10.80 13.05
CA ALA A 231 4.57 9.44 12.96
C ALA A 231 3.12 9.34 12.41
N LEU A 232 2.24 10.31 12.74
CA LEU A 232 0.89 10.38 12.19
C LEU A 232 0.89 10.66 10.68
N ILE A 233 1.65 11.67 10.24
CA ILE A 233 1.76 12.02 8.81
C ILE A 233 2.40 10.86 8.03
N HIS A 234 3.41 10.20 8.60
CA HIS A 234 4.02 9.01 8.05
C HIS A 234 3.00 7.88 7.86
N SER A 235 2.19 7.59 8.88
CA SER A 235 1.12 6.59 8.76
C SER A 235 0.10 6.93 7.67
N ILE A 236 -0.22 8.22 7.48
CA ILE A 236 -1.10 8.68 6.39
C ILE A 236 -0.45 8.44 5.03
N TYR A 237 0.84 8.77 4.88
CA TYR A 237 1.60 8.51 3.66
C TYR A 237 1.59 7.01 3.31
N ASP A 238 1.82 6.14 4.28
CA ASP A 238 1.79 4.68 4.06
C ASP A 238 0.45 4.20 3.54
N ASN A 239 -0.65 4.61 4.17
CA ASN A 239 -1.98 4.24 3.68
C ASN A 239 -2.25 4.79 2.27
N THR A 240 -1.71 5.97 1.96
CA THR A 240 -1.85 6.60 0.64
C THR A 240 -1.04 5.86 -0.42
N ILE A 241 0.24 5.56 -0.18
CA ILE A 241 1.10 4.87 -1.16
C ILE A 241 0.58 3.46 -1.46
N TRP A 242 0.05 2.77 -0.44
CA TRP A 242 -0.63 1.50 -0.64
C TRP A 242 -1.87 1.64 -1.52
N SER A 243 -2.71 2.65 -1.26
CA SER A 243 -3.91 2.91 -2.07
C SER A 243 -3.57 3.23 -3.53
N LEU A 244 -2.46 3.93 -3.75
CA LEU A 244 -1.91 4.20 -5.09
C LEU A 244 -1.38 2.91 -5.76
N ALA A 245 -0.67 2.06 -5.00
CA ALA A 245 -0.14 0.79 -5.50
C ALA A 245 -1.26 -0.12 -6.03
N ALA A 246 -2.39 -0.17 -5.32
CA ALA A 246 -3.54 -0.95 -5.73
C ALA A 246 -4.39 -0.30 -6.85
N CYS A 247 -4.09 0.94 -7.26
CA CYS A 247 -4.85 1.71 -8.26
C CYS A 247 -6.36 1.79 -7.92
N THR A 248 -6.71 1.97 -6.64
CA THR A 248 -8.12 2.01 -6.20
C THR A 248 -8.96 3.06 -6.94
N CYS A 249 -8.36 4.17 -7.34
CA CYS A 249 -9.01 5.21 -8.13
C CYS A 249 -9.42 4.73 -9.54
N CYS A 250 -8.67 3.78 -10.10
CA CYS A 250 -8.81 3.29 -11.46
C CYS A 250 -9.89 2.20 -11.54
N THR A 251 -9.99 1.38 -10.48
CA THR A 251 -11.00 0.31 -10.39
C THR A 251 -12.39 0.88 -10.16
N LEU A 252 -12.52 1.94 -9.33
CA LEU A 252 -13.82 2.56 -9.01
C LEU A 252 -14.56 3.10 -10.24
N HIS A 253 -13.83 3.63 -11.22
CA HIS A 253 -14.43 4.19 -12.45
C HIS A 253 -14.94 3.09 -13.41
N SER A 254 -14.48 1.85 -13.27
CA SER A 254 -14.84 0.76 -14.19
C SER A 254 -16.08 -0.03 -13.74
N SER A 255 -16.62 0.22 -12.56
CA SER A 255 -17.72 -0.55 -11.97
C SER A 255 -19.10 -0.24 -12.57
N GLY A 256 -19.20 0.73 -13.49
CA GLY A 256 -20.49 1.26 -13.97
C GLY A 256 -21.09 0.61 -15.21
N GLY A 257 -20.56 -0.49 -15.76
CA GLY A 257 -21.03 -0.96 -17.06
C GLY A 257 -20.80 -2.43 -17.36
N GLN A 258 -21.91 -3.17 -17.36
CA GLN A 258 -22.19 -4.44 -18.04
C GLN A 258 -21.37 -5.68 -17.64
N GLU A 259 -22.08 -6.80 -17.55
CA GLU A 259 -21.64 -8.21 -17.58
C GLU A 259 -20.85 -8.54 -18.87
N GLY A 260 -19.83 -7.74 -19.17
CA GLY A 260 -18.90 -7.97 -20.26
C GLY A 260 -17.99 -9.14 -19.93
N ASP A 261 -17.81 -10.01 -20.91
CA ASP A 261 -16.98 -11.21 -20.96
C ASP A 261 -15.80 -11.22 -19.98
N SER A 262 -15.69 -12.29 -19.17
CA SER A 262 -14.68 -12.47 -18.11
C SER A 262 -13.23 -12.23 -18.56
N GLN A 263 -12.97 -12.36 -19.87
CA GLN A 263 -11.66 -12.18 -20.46
C GLN A 263 -11.20 -10.70 -20.50
N ASP A 264 -12.13 -9.75 -20.53
CA ASP A 264 -11.80 -8.32 -20.57
C ASP A 264 -11.41 -7.75 -19.20
N TRP A 265 -11.89 -8.37 -18.12
CA TRP A 265 -11.50 -8.01 -16.75
C TRP A 265 -10.00 -8.21 -16.51
N ASP A 266 -9.45 -9.35 -16.93
CA ASP A 266 -8.03 -9.66 -16.75
C ASP A 266 -7.12 -8.63 -17.46
N ARG A 267 -7.49 -8.18 -18.67
CA ARG A 267 -6.74 -7.15 -19.39
C ARG A 267 -6.78 -5.80 -18.66
N ARG A 268 -7.94 -5.41 -18.12
CA ARG A 268 -8.08 -4.16 -17.35
C ARG A 268 -7.27 -4.20 -16.06
N VAL A 269 -7.35 -5.29 -15.29
CA VAL A 269 -6.60 -5.46 -14.05
C VAL A 269 -5.10 -5.36 -14.29
N ARG A 270 -4.57 -6.00 -15.35
CA ARG A 270 -3.14 -5.89 -15.71
C ARG A 270 -2.73 -4.44 -15.98
N ARG A 271 -3.53 -3.70 -16.75
CA ARG A 271 -3.24 -2.28 -17.06
C ARG A 271 -3.21 -1.43 -15.79
N TYR A 272 -4.19 -1.60 -14.90
CA TYR A 272 -4.23 -0.84 -13.64
C TYR A 272 -3.07 -1.16 -12.71
N ARG A 273 -2.64 -2.42 -12.65
CA ARG A 273 -1.46 -2.83 -11.88
C ARG A 273 -0.20 -2.13 -12.37
N SER A 274 -0.01 -2.03 -13.68
CA SER A 274 1.13 -1.31 -14.27
C SER A 274 1.10 0.17 -13.89
N THR A 275 -0.06 0.83 -14.01
CA THR A 275 -0.22 2.25 -13.62
C THR A 275 0.05 2.46 -12.13
N GLY A 276 -0.52 1.63 -11.25
CA GLY A 276 -0.30 1.74 -9.80
C GLY A 276 1.18 1.57 -9.42
N SER A 277 1.85 0.59 -10.03
CA SER A 277 3.29 0.38 -9.84
C SER A 277 4.10 1.59 -10.29
N PHE A 278 3.77 2.17 -11.46
CA PHE A 278 4.42 3.38 -11.96
C PHE A 278 4.24 4.57 -11.01
N LEU A 279 3.03 4.80 -10.50
CA LEU A 279 2.75 5.89 -9.55
C LEU A 279 3.55 5.73 -8.24
N VAL A 280 3.66 4.49 -7.74
CA VAL A 280 4.50 4.18 -6.57
C VAL A 280 5.95 4.53 -6.87
N MET A 281 6.51 4.06 -7.99
CA MET A 281 7.91 4.32 -8.35
C MET A 281 8.19 5.83 -8.43
N VAL A 282 7.32 6.60 -9.10
CA VAL A 282 7.45 8.06 -9.19
C VAL A 282 7.40 8.71 -7.80
N SER A 283 6.48 8.27 -6.93
CA SER A 283 6.40 8.78 -5.56
C SER A 283 7.66 8.48 -4.76
N VAL A 284 8.21 7.27 -4.86
CA VAL A 284 9.46 6.90 -4.18
C VAL A 284 10.60 7.77 -4.66
N VAL A 285 10.78 7.94 -5.98
CA VAL A 285 11.84 8.80 -6.54
C VAL A 285 11.71 10.24 -6.04
N LEU A 286 10.49 10.80 -6.03
CA LEU A 286 10.24 12.15 -5.54
C LEU A 286 10.59 12.28 -4.05
N VAL A 287 10.17 11.32 -3.23
CA VAL A 287 10.45 11.29 -1.80
C VAL A 287 11.95 11.17 -1.54
N THR A 288 12.67 10.31 -2.29
CA THR A 288 14.13 10.21 -2.20
C THR A 288 14.79 11.55 -2.48
N ALA A 289 14.37 12.25 -3.55
CA ALA A 289 14.93 13.56 -3.88
C ALA A 289 14.69 14.60 -2.76
N ILE A 290 13.50 14.60 -2.15
CA ILE A 290 13.18 15.47 -1.01
C ILE A 290 14.00 15.09 0.21
N ALA A 291 14.16 13.80 0.51
CA ALA A 291 14.96 13.30 1.62
C ALA A 291 16.42 13.73 1.48
N SER A 292 17.03 13.48 0.32
CA SER A 292 18.40 13.89 0.02
C SER A 292 18.58 15.40 0.14
N PHE A 293 17.63 16.19 -0.39
CA PHE A 293 17.66 17.65 -0.25
C PHE A 293 17.58 18.09 1.22
N ALA A 294 16.67 17.51 2.01
CA ALA A 294 16.49 17.86 3.42
C ALA A 294 17.73 17.49 4.25
N VAL A 295 18.33 16.32 4.01
CA VAL A 295 19.59 15.90 4.64
C VAL A 295 20.74 16.82 4.27
N MET A 296 20.91 17.15 2.99
CA MET A 296 21.96 18.08 2.54
C MET A 296 21.77 19.49 3.14
N LEU A 297 20.54 19.99 3.17
CA LEU A 297 20.24 21.29 3.75
C LEU A 297 20.54 21.32 5.25
N ARG A 298 20.18 20.25 5.97
CA ARG A 298 20.54 20.10 7.38
C ARG A 298 22.06 20.10 7.57
N ALA A 299 22.78 19.25 6.85
CA ALA A 299 24.24 19.16 6.96
C ALA A 299 24.91 20.52 6.66
N ALA A 300 24.37 21.28 5.70
CA ALA A 300 24.87 22.61 5.38
C ALA A 300 24.65 23.63 6.50
N LEU A 301 23.54 23.55 7.25
CA LEU A 301 23.26 24.43 8.39
C LEU A 301 24.12 24.07 9.61
N GLU A 302 24.33 22.77 9.87
CA GLU A 302 25.20 22.31 10.96
C GLU A 302 26.66 22.74 10.72
N ALA A 303 27.13 22.69 9.47
CA ALA A 303 28.48 23.13 9.11
C ALA A 303 28.73 24.63 9.34
N ASP A 304 27.71 25.48 9.24
CA ASP A 304 27.85 26.93 9.47
C ASP A 304 27.97 27.25 10.98
N GLN A 305 27.32 26.46 11.85
CA GLN A 305 27.35 26.66 13.30
C GLN A 305 28.71 26.33 13.95
N GLU A 306 29.43 25.34 13.43
CA GLU A 306 30.73 24.90 14.00
C GLU A 306 31.82 25.99 13.87
N ILE A 307 31.73 26.82 12.83
CA ILE A 307 32.72 27.87 12.53
C ILE A 307 32.67 28.99 13.60
N ASP A 308 31.48 29.33 14.10
CA ASP A 308 31.31 30.41 15.06
C ASP A 308 31.88 30.06 16.45
N VAL A 309 31.69 28.81 16.92
CA VAL A 309 32.17 28.36 18.24
C VAL A 309 33.69 28.32 18.31
N SER A 310 34.34 27.83 17.25
CA SER A 310 35.80 27.76 17.14
C SER A 310 36.45 29.15 17.16
N SER A 311 35.77 30.16 16.60
CA SER A 311 36.28 31.53 16.55
C SER A 311 36.25 32.23 17.92
N LEU A 312 35.25 31.92 18.76
CA LEU A 312 35.06 32.52 20.08
C LEU A 312 36.07 32.02 21.13
N ASN A 313 36.52 30.76 21.03
CA ASN A 313 37.42 30.18 22.02
C ASN A 313 38.86 30.72 21.92
N ILE A 314 39.29 31.16 20.73
CA ILE A 314 40.66 31.67 20.48
C ILE A 314 40.88 33.06 21.09
N THR A 315 39.83 33.87 21.24
CA THR A 315 39.94 35.25 21.77
C THR A 315 39.90 35.39 23.29
N SER A 316 39.72 34.30 24.04
CA SER A 316 39.64 34.35 25.52
C SER A 316 40.99 34.22 26.23
N SER A 317 42.08 33.98 25.48
CA SER A 317 43.44 34.00 26.02
C SER A 317 44.14 35.30 25.66
N VAL A 318 44.96 35.82 26.58
CA VAL A 318 45.68 37.11 26.54
C VAL A 318 44.90 38.29 27.15
N ASP A 319 44.76 38.26 28.47
CA ASP A 319 45.28 39.34 29.33
C ASP A 319 45.22 38.88 30.80
N SER A 320 46.21 38.10 31.23
CA SER A 320 46.39 37.72 32.62
C SER A 320 47.79 38.13 33.09
N ASP A 321 47.96 39.45 33.24
CA ASP A 321 49.01 40.05 34.07
C ASP A 321 48.66 39.78 35.54
N ASN A 322 49.02 38.61 36.08
CA ASN A 322 48.98 38.41 37.53
C ASN A 322 50.07 37.44 37.99
N ASP A 323 51.14 38.03 38.54
CA ASP A 323 52.24 37.40 39.26
C ASP A 323 51.72 36.61 40.49
N GLY A 324 51.36 35.35 40.30
CA GLY A 324 50.98 34.41 41.36
C GLY A 324 51.91 33.18 41.40
N PRO A 325 52.34 32.69 42.58
CA PRO A 325 53.35 31.65 42.67
C PRO A 325 52.79 30.26 42.32
N ASN A 326 53.43 29.69 41.29
CA ASN A 326 53.34 28.33 40.76
C ASN A 326 53.07 27.22 41.81
N ILE A 327 51.85 26.68 41.81
CA ILE A 327 51.59 25.27 42.17
C ILE A 327 51.23 24.57 40.86
N LEU A 328 52.25 23.93 40.31
CA LEU A 328 52.30 23.33 39.00
C LEU A 328 51.69 21.92 39.05
N GLU A 329 50.36 21.82 39.06
CA GLU A 329 49.72 20.70 38.35
C GLU A 329 49.74 21.06 36.87
N SER A 330 50.40 20.23 36.06
CA SER A 330 50.67 20.56 34.67
C SER A 330 49.33 20.78 33.93
N PRO A 331 49.04 21.99 33.42
CA PRO A 331 47.78 22.30 32.74
C PRO A 331 47.53 21.38 31.53
N THR A 332 48.56 20.71 31.03
CA THR A 332 48.47 19.70 29.96
C THR A 332 47.66 18.46 30.34
N GLN A 333 47.65 18.00 31.60
CA GLN A 333 46.91 16.76 31.96
C GLN A 333 45.41 16.98 32.15
N VAL A 334 45.01 18.15 32.64
CA VAL A 334 43.58 18.48 32.80
C VAL A 334 42.95 18.76 31.44
N GLN A 335 43.70 19.38 30.52
CA GLN A 335 43.21 19.66 29.17
C GLN A 335 43.01 18.38 28.34
N GLU A 336 43.94 17.42 28.42
CA GLU A 336 43.84 16.14 27.71
C GLU A 336 42.66 15.29 28.23
N GLN A 337 42.37 15.35 29.54
CA GLN A 337 41.19 14.70 30.11
C GLN A 337 39.89 15.39 29.71
N LEU A 338 39.83 16.72 29.71
CA LEU A 338 38.64 17.47 29.29
C LEU A 338 38.35 17.28 27.79
N GLU A 339 39.39 17.25 26.96
CA GLU A 339 39.30 17.02 25.52
C GLU A 339 38.81 15.60 25.23
N SER A 340 39.23 14.60 26.02
CA SER A 340 38.72 13.24 25.90
C SER A 340 37.24 13.11 26.30
N VAL A 341 36.77 13.84 27.32
CA VAL A 341 35.35 13.81 27.73
C VAL A 341 34.47 14.52 26.71
N TYR A 342 34.93 15.67 26.18
CA TYR A 342 34.21 16.43 25.16
C TYR A 342 34.06 15.65 23.84
N TYR A 343 35.09 14.89 23.44
CA TYR A 343 35.06 14.07 22.24
C TYR A 343 34.02 12.93 22.33
N TYR A 344 33.88 12.30 23.50
CA TYR A 344 32.90 11.23 23.71
C TYR A 344 31.45 11.74 23.80
N GLU A 345 31.24 12.98 24.29
CA GLU A 345 29.92 13.59 24.37
C GLU A 345 29.40 14.01 22.97
N GLN A 346 30.32 14.40 22.08
CA GLN A 346 30.02 14.74 20.69
C GLN A 346 29.59 13.52 19.86
N ASP A 347 30.28 12.38 20.03
CA ASP A 347 29.97 11.14 19.29
C ASP A 347 28.52 10.66 19.53
N PHE A 348 27.95 10.82 20.72
CA PHE A 348 26.56 10.40 20.99
C PHE A 348 25.51 11.40 20.51
N ALA A 349 25.84 12.70 20.52
CA ALA A 349 24.97 13.74 19.98
C ALA A 349 24.73 13.53 18.48
N ASP A 350 25.75 13.05 17.76
CA ASP A 350 25.67 12.75 16.32
C ASP A 350 24.68 11.63 16.01
N TYR A 351 24.51 10.65 16.90
CA TYR A 351 23.51 9.58 16.74
C TYR A 351 22.12 9.93 17.26
N SER A 352 21.96 11.03 18.01
CA SER A 352 20.67 11.42 18.59
C SER A 352 19.57 11.52 17.53
N PHE A 353 19.91 12.04 16.35
CA PHE A 353 18.99 12.11 15.23
C PHE A 353 18.57 10.74 14.72
N VAL A 354 19.53 9.82 14.52
CA VAL A 354 19.26 8.47 14.03
C VAL A 354 18.37 7.72 15.02
N VAL A 355 18.65 7.86 16.32
CA VAL A 355 17.83 7.26 17.39
C VAL A 355 16.42 7.86 17.37
N SER A 356 16.29 9.18 17.28
CA SER A 356 14.97 9.86 17.21
C SER A 356 14.17 9.42 15.98
N TYR A 357 14.80 9.30 14.82
CA TYR A 357 14.19 8.78 13.60
C TYR A 357 13.77 7.30 13.74
N LEU A 358 14.62 6.45 14.32
CA LEU A 358 14.27 5.04 14.55
C LEU A 358 13.08 4.90 15.51
N VAL A 359 13.04 5.71 16.58
CA VAL A 359 11.91 5.74 17.50
C VAL A 359 10.65 6.22 16.78
N GLU A 360 10.73 7.29 15.97
CA GLU A 360 9.62 7.74 15.13
C GLU A 360 9.11 6.63 14.20
N LEU A 361 10.01 5.93 13.51
CA LEU A 361 9.68 4.84 12.59
C LEU A 361 8.97 3.68 13.30
N ILE A 362 9.49 3.28 14.48
CA ILE A 362 8.88 2.24 15.31
C ILE A 362 7.48 2.67 15.78
N LEU A 363 7.32 3.90 16.25
CA LEU A 363 6.02 4.42 16.69
C LEU A 363 5.05 4.53 15.53
N SER A 364 5.51 4.99 14.36
CA SER A 364 4.73 5.08 13.13
C SER A 364 4.15 3.71 12.77
N TYR A 365 4.99 2.69 12.63
CA TYR A 365 4.53 1.36 12.21
C TYR A 365 3.76 0.61 13.31
N LEU A 366 4.24 0.61 14.55
CA LEU A 366 3.65 -0.24 15.59
C LEU A 366 2.46 0.38 16.34
N ILE A 367 2.35 1.72 16.34
CA ILE A 367 1.32 2.43 17.11
C ILE A 367 0.41 3.24 16.19
N TYR A 368 0.95 4.18 15.42
CA TYR A 368 0.12 5.09 14.64
C TYR A 368 -0.56 4.42 13.46
N TYR A 369 0.16 3.54 12.75
CA TYR A 369 -0.40 2.79 11.62
C TYR A 369 -1.61 1.94 12.03
N PRO A 370 -1.56 1.06 13.06
CA PRO A 370 -2.73 0.28 13.45
C PRO A 370 -3.84 1.16 14.04
N ILE A 371 -3.53 2.26 14.73
CA ILE A 371 -4.56 3.21 15.20
C ILE A 371 -5.28 3.84 14.01
N PHE A 372 -4.54 4.35 13.02
CA PHE A 372 -5.11 4.97 11.83
C PHE A 372 -5.87 3.96 10.98
N GLY A 373 -5.31 2.76 10.81
CA GLY A 373 -6.00 1.63 10.17
C GLY A 373 -7.31 1.29 10.88
N ALA A 374 -7.34 1.28 12.21
CA ALA A 374 -8.57 1.03 12.96
C ALA A 374 -9.60 2.17 12.82
N ILE A 375 -9.14 3.43 12.74
CA ILE A 375 -10.00 4.59 12.47
C ILE A 375 -10.67 4.43 11.09
N LEU A 376 -9.88 4.17 10.04
CA LEU A 376 -10.38 3.94 8.69
C LEU A 376 -11.33 2.73 8.63
N PHE A 377 -10.90 1.61 9.19
CA PHE A 377 -11.67 0.36 9.24
C PHE A 377 -13.01 0.51 9.95
N SER A 378 -13.05 1.29 11.05
CA SER A 378 -14.29 1.55 11.77
C SER A 378 -15.26 2.45 11.01
N GLY A 379 -14.78 3.23 10.05
CA GLY A 379 -15.58 4.23 9.33
C GLY A 379 -16.05 5.39 10.20
N CYS A 380 -15.43 5.60 11.38
CA CYS A 380 -15.90 6.58 12.36
C CYS A 380 -15.86 8.02 11.83
N LEU A 381 -14.95 8.33 10.90
CA LEU A 381 -14.80 9.67 10.30
C LEU A 381 -15.97 10.06 9.39
N THR A 382 -16.72 9.09 8.86
CA THR A 382 -17.80 9.36 7.88
C THR A 382 -19.15 8.79 8.26
N CYS A 383 -19.24 8.22 9.47
CA CYS A 383 -20.40 7.43 9.91
C CYS A 383 -20.79 6.33 8.89
N GLY A 384 -19.83 5.87 8.08
CA GLY A 384 -20.04 4.87 7.04
C GLY A 384 -20.86 5.36 5.84
N ARG A 385 -20.71 6.62 5.40
CA ARG A 385 -21.45 7.17 4.25
C ARG A 385 -20.65 7.29 2.95
N PHE A 386 -19.33 7.49 3.02
CA PHE A 386 -18.49 7.68 1.82
C PHE A 386 -17.70 6.39 1.48
N PRO A 387 -17.48 6.07 0.19
CA PRO A 387 -16.87 4.81 -0.21
C PRO A 387 -15.43 4.61 0.27
N VAL A 388 -14.62 5.68 0.28
CA VAL A 388 -13.18 5.55 0.60
C VAL A 388 -12.92 5.52 2.11
N ILE A 389 -13.71 6.27 2.88
CA ILE A 389 -13.49 6.49 4.33
C ILE A 389 -14.63 5.87 5.16
N GLY A 390 -15.49 5.09 4.51
CA GLY A 390 -16.69 4.48 5.09
C GLY A 390 -16.40 3.30 6.00
N GLY A 391 -15.19 2.74 5.90
CA GLY A 391 -14.80 1.56 6.65
C GLY A 391 -15.64 0.33 6.31
N ARG A 392 -15.49 -0.69 7.15
CA ARG A 392 -16.27 -1.92 7.11
C ARG A 392 -17.79 -1.70 7.14
N PRO A 393 -18.35 -0.76 7.94
CA PRO A 393 -19.80 -0.58 7.96
C PRO A 393 -20.38 -0.13 6.62
N TYR A 394 -19.65 0.70 5.86
CA TYR A 394 -20.09 1.12 4.53
C TYR A 394 -20.13 -0.07 3.57
N GLU A 395 -19.06 -0.88 3.53
CA GLU A 395 -18.97 -2.05 2.65
C GLU A 395 -20.07 -3.08 2.94
N LEU A 396 -20.32 -3.38 4.22
CA LEU A 396 -21.37 -4.32 4.58
C LEU A 396 -22.76 -3.83 4.14
N ARG A 397 -23.07 -2.53 4.31
CA ARG A 397 -24.33 -1.95 3.81
C ARG A 397 -24.42 -2.02 2.29
N GLN A 398 -23.30 -1.81 1.59
CA GLN A 398 -23.28 -1.90 0.13
C GLN A 398 -23.54 -3.35 -0.32
N LEU A 399 -22.90 -4.32 0.32
CA LEU A 399 -23.13 -5.74 0.06
C LEU A 399 -24.58 -6.15 0.38
N GLU A 400 -25.15 -5.67 1.48
CA GLU A 400 -26.55 -5.90 1.83
C GLU A 400 -27.51 -5.34 0.79
N ARG A 401 -27.26 -4.12 0.28
CA ARG A 401 -28.09 -3.52 -0.79
C ARG A 401 -28.00 -4.31 -2.10
N LEU A 402 -26.79 -4.71 -2.50
CA LEU A 402 -26.60 -5.53 -3.69
C LEU A 402 -27.29 -6.89 -3.55
N ALA A 403 -27.24 -7.50 -2.36
CA ALA A 403 -27.93 -8.75 -2.08
C ALA A 403 -29.46 -8.59 -2.09
N GLN A 404 -29.99 -7.45 -1.63
CA GLN A 404 -31.42 -7.13 -1.72
C GLN A 404 -31.86 -6.95 -3.17
N GLN A 405 -31.12 -6.15 -3.96
CA GLN A 405 -31.39 -5.94 -5.38
C GLN A 405 -31.36 -7.25 -6.17
N ALA A 406 -30.34 -8.09 -5.97
CA ALA A 406 -30.25 -9.40 -6.62
C ALA A 406 -31.40 -10.34 -6.21
N LYS A 407 -31.92 -10.20 -5.00
CA LYS A 407 -33.09 -10.97 -4.54
C LYS A 407 -34.38 -10.47 -5.20
N GLU A 408 -34.56 -9.15 -5.30
CA GLU A 408 -35.69 -8.51 -5.98
C GLU A 408 -35.70 -8.89 -7.47
N GLU A 409 -34.56 -8.76 -8.16
CA GLU A 409 -34.41 -9.18 -9.56
C GLU A 409 -34.71 -10.68 -9.76
N ALA A 410 -34.27 -11.55 -8.85
CA ALA A 410 -34.57 -12.97 -8.92
C ALA A 410 -36.06 -13.29 -8.67
N GLU A 411 -36.74 -12.50 -7.84
CA GLU A 411 -38.17 -12.59 -7.59
C GLU A 411 -38.97 -12.15 -8.82
N GLU A 412 -38.59 -11.04 -9.45
CA GLU A 412 -39.17 -10.56 -10.72
C GLU A 412 -39.02 -11.59 -11.86
N VAL A 413 -37.82 -12.16 -12.04
CA VAL A 413 -37.58 -13.20 -13.06
C VAL A 413 -38.40 -14.47 -12.78
N MET A 414 -38.61 -14.81 -11.51
CA MET A 414 -39.44 -15.95 -11.12
C MET A 414 -40.93 -15.68 -11.38
N GLU A 415 -41.42 -14.47 -11.11
CA GLU A 415 -42.79 -14.07 -11.41
C GLU A 415 -43.04 -14.08 -12.93
N GLU A 416 -42.15 -13.47 -13.72
CA GLU A 416 -42.23 -13.51 -15.20
C GLU A 416 -42.15 -14.95 -15.73
N GLY A 417 -41.25 -15.77 -15.18
CA GLY A 417 -41.12 -17.18 -15.56
C GLY A 417 -42.38 -17.99 -15.27
N VAL A 418 -43.06 -17.72 -14.16
CA VAL A 418 -44.35 -18.34 -13.80
C VAL A 418 -45.45 -17.90 -14.75
N GLU A 419 -45.52 -16.62 -15.12
CA GLU A 419 -46.50 -16.11 -16.10
C GLU A 419 -46.31 -16.74 -17.48
N VAL A 420 -45.06 -16.89 -17.95
CA VAL A 420 -44.75 -17.54 -19.24
C VAL A 420 -45.16 -19.01 -19.24
N VAL A 421 -45.02 -19.71 -18.10
CA VAL A 421 -45.45 -21.10 -17.94
C VAL A 421 -46.98 -21.22 -17.88
N ASP A 422 -47.67 -20.30 -17.21
CA ASP A 422 -49.14 -20.29 -17.15
C ASP A 422 -49.76 -19.99 -18.51
N TRP A 423 -49.25 -19.01 -19.25
CA TRP A 423 -49.70 -18.70 -20.62
C TRP A 423 -49.56 -19.91 -21.56
N LYS A 424 -48.43 -20.64 -21.51
CA LYS A 424 -48.24 -21.88 -22.30
C LYS A 424 -49.21 -22.97 -21.88
N SER A 425 -49.51 -23.08 -20.59
CA SER A 425 -50.46 -24.06 -20.05
C SER A 425 -51.89 -23.75 -20.52
N GLN A 426 -52.31 -22.48 -20.50
CA GLN A 426 -53.61 -22.05 -21.00
C GLN A 426 -53.74 -22.24 -22.53
N GLN A 427 -52.68 -22.01 -23.31
CA GLN A 427 -52.67 -22.34 -24.74
C GLN A 427 -52.81 -23.84 -25.00
N LEU A 428 -52.10 -24.68 -24.26
CA LEU A 428 -52.21 -26.14 -24.38
C LEU A 428 -53.60 -26.64 -23.98
N ILE A 429 -54.22 -26.05 -22.95
CA ILE A 429 -55.60 -26.37 -22.57
C ILE A 429 -56.59 -25.94 -23.66
N LYS A 430 -56.43 -24.75 -24.26
CA LYS A 430 -57.27 -24.30 -25.40
C LYS A 430 -57.10 -25.18 -26.64
N MET A 431 -55.90 -25.69 -26.91
CA MET A 431 -55.67 -26.64 -28.01
C MET A 431 -56.24 -28.04 -27.69
N ALA A 432 -56.22 -28.45 -26.43
CA ALA A 432 -56.73 -29.75 -25.99
C ALA A 432 -58.25 -29.79 -25.78
N SER A 433 -58.89 -28.65 -25.48
CA SER A 433 -60.33 -28.57 -25.23
C SER A 433 -61.20 -28.71 -26.49
N GLY A 434 -60.59 -28.71 -27.69
CA GLY A 434 -61.29 -29.09 -28.91
C GLY A 434 -62.41 -28.14 -29.33
N ASP A 435 -62.40 -26.90 -28.84
CA ASP A 435 -63.27 -25.83 -29.34
C ASP A 435 -62.73 -25.33 -30.68
N ARG A 436 -62.95 -26.16 -31.69
CA ARG A 436 -62.78 -25.81 -33.09
C ARG A 436 -63.93 -24.91 -33.47
N GLU A 437 -63.80 -23.61 -33.18
CA GLU A 437 -64.69 -22.61 -33.76
C GLU A 437 -64.68 -22.76 -35.28
N GLN A 438 -65.82 -23.18 -35.82
CA GLN A 438 -66.12 -23.18 -37.24
C GLN A 438 -66.27 -21.73 -37.68
N GLY A 439 -65.15 -21.08 -38.02
CA GLY A 439 -65.12 -19.73 -38.56
C GLY A 439 -64.59 -19.72 -39.98
N GLY A 440 -65.52 -19.69 -40.95
CA GLY A 440 -65.39 -19.00 -42.24
C GLY A 440 -64.28 -19.43 -43.20
N GLU A 441 -64.67 -20.17 -44.23
CA GLU A 441 -64.00 -20.15 -45.54
C GLU A 441 -63.99 -18.71 -46.06
N GLU A 442 -62.83 -18.06 -46.10
CA GLU A 442 -62.61 -16.88 -46.93
C GLU A 442 -61.47 -17.15 -47.91
N SER A 443 -61.80 -16.85 -49.17
CA SER A 443 -61.20 -17.37 -50.38
C SER A 443 -59.78 -16.89 -50.62
N CYS A 444 -58.93 -17.82 -51.07
CA CYS A 444 -57.74 -17.54 -51.87
C CYS A 444 -58.14 -16.78 -53.14
N ASP A 445 -57.62 -15.57 -53.33
CA ASP A 445 -57.20 -15.09 -54.65
C ASP A 445 -56.32 -13.85 -54.51
N GLU A 446 -55.32 -13.76 -55.40
CA GLU A 446 -54.37 -12.65 -55.59
C GLU A 446 -53.34 -12.48 -54.44
N ARG A 447 -52.03 -12.41 -54.66
CA ARG A 447 -51.31 -11.85 -55.81
C ARG A 447 -49.85 -12.33 -55.81
N SER A 448 -49.50 -13.11 -56.82
CA SER A 448 -48.14 -13.17 -57.37
C SER A 448 -47.93 -11.88 -58.14
N GLU A 449 -47.10 -10.95 -57.65
CA GLU A 449 -46.24 -10.07 -58.45
C GLU A 449 -45.37 -9.19 -57.53
N GLU A 450 -44.20 -8.81 -58.01
CA GLU A 450 -43.19 -7.91 -57.41
C GLU A 450 -42.08 -8.54 -56.55
N ALA A 451 -41.38 -9.49 -57.17
CA ALA A 451 -39.92 -9.44 -57.16
C ALA A 451 -39.44 -8.78 -58.47
N LYS A 452 -39.00 -7.51 -58.40
CA LYS A 452 -38.05 -6.80 -59.29
C LYS A 452 -38.38 -5.32 -59.36
N LEU A 453 -37.69 -4.49 -58.58
CA LEU A 453 -37.17 -3.20 -59.04
C LEU A 453 -36.31 -2.56 -57.94
N LYS A 454 -35.17 -2.01 -58.39
CA LYS A 454 -34.24 -1.10 -57.71
C LYS A 454 -33.11 -1.74 -56.91
N ALA A 455 -32.17 -2.27 -57.68
CA ALA A 455 -30.80 -1.79 -57.57
C ALA A 455 -30.72 -0.34 -58.12
N ASP A 456 -29.79 0.43 -57.55
CA ASP A 456 -29.11 1.63 -58.10
C ASP A 456 -29.47 3.00 -57.50
N GLY A 457 -28.41 3.74 -57.13
CA GLY A 457 -28.35 5.11 -56.59
C GLY A 457 -28.39 5.18 -55.07
N GLY A 458 -27.37 5.63 -54.33
CA GLY A 458 -26.37 6.64 -54.63
C GLY A 458 -26.68 7.91 -53.83
N GLU A 459 -25.62 8.47 -53.24
CA GLU A 459 -25.47 9.83 -52.68
C GLU A 459 -25.55 10.01 -51.16
N ASP A 460 -24.46 10.61 -50.70
CA ASP A 460 -24.11 11.09 -49.38
C ASP A 460 -25.06 12.19 -48.91
N GLU A 461 -25.49 12.14 -47.65
CA GLU A 461 -25.89 13.35 -46.93
C GLU A 461 -25.57 13.21 -45.44
N GLU A 462 -24.52 13.91 -45.02
CA GLU A 462 -24.28 14.29 -43.63
C GLU A 462 -25.48 15.10 -43.12
N VAL A 463 -26.21 14.56 -42.14
CA VAL A 463 -27.10 15.38 -41.30
C VAL A 463 -26.78 15.11 -39.85
N SER A 464 -25.98 16.03 -39.32
CA SER A 464 -25.88 16.35 -37.90
C SER A 464 -27.27 16.66 -37.35
N SER A 465 -27.72 15.87 -36.37
CA SER A 465 -28.84 16.25 -35.50
C SER A 465 -28.43 15.99 -34.05
N THR A 466 -28.07 17.09 -33.39
CA THR A 466 -28.05 17.26 -31.94
C THR A 466 -29.39 16.83 -31.35
N VAL A 467 -29.37 15.73 -30.57
CA VAL A 467 -30.48 15.36 -29.68
C VAL A 467 -30.24 16.07 -28.36
N SER A 468 -31.00 17.13 -28.13
CA SER A 468 -31.16 17.76 -26.83
C SER A 468 -32.19 16.95 -26.04
N ASP A 469 -31.71 16.11 -25.12
CA ASP A 469 -32.54 15.50 -24.08
C ASP A 469 -32.88 16.57 -23.04
N THR A 470 -34.09 17.09 -23.12
CA THR A 470 -34.76 17.76 -22.00
C THR A 470 -35.28 16.67 -21.06
N ARG A 471 -34.50 16.39 -20.02
CA ARG A 471 -34.94 15.63 -18.85
C ARG A 471 -35.88 16.54 -18.05
N GLU A 472 -37.16 16.17 -18.02
CA GLU A 472 -38.14 16.77 -17.12
C GLU A 472 -37.79 16.32 -15.69
N ASP A 473 -37.53 17.29 -14.82
CA ASP A 473 -37.35 17.09 -13.39
C ASP A 473 -38.73 16.75 -12.79
N GLU A 474 -38.95 15.48 -12.47
CA GLU A 474 -40.02 15.07 -11.58
C GLU A 474 -39.62 15.47 -10.15
N GLU A 475 -40.40 16.39 -9.58
CA GLU A 475 -40.33 16.79 -8.18
C GLU A 475 -40.83 15.62 -7.31
N ASP A 476 -39.90 14.91 -6.66
CA ASP A 476 -40.23 13.97 -5.59
C ASP A 476 -40.75 14.79 -4.38
N GLU A 477 -42.06 14.68 -4.14
CA GLU A 477 -42.74 15.18 -2.95
C GLU A 477 -42.17 14.47 -1.71
N GLU A 478 -41.59 15.26 -0.80
CA GLU A 478 -41.19 14.80 0.53
C GLU A 478 -42.45 14.49 1.36
N ASP A 479 -42.74 13.19 1.56
CA ASP A 479 -43.66 12.71 2.58
C ASP A 479 -43.03 12.92 3.98
N ASP A 480 -43.33 14.07 4.56
CA ASP A 480 -43.28 14.34 6.00
C ASP A 480 -44.33 13.49 6.72
N ASP A 481 -43.94 12.38 7.36
CA ASP A 481 -44.68 11.79 8.50
C ASP A 481 -43.83 10.68 9.16
N ASP A 482 -43.19 10.97 10.30
CA ASP A 482 -43.54 10.30 11.57
C ASP A 482 -42.68 10.82 12.74
N VAL A 483 -43.30 11.68 13.54
CA VAL A 483 -42.83 12.09 14.86
C VAL A 483 -43.12 10.95 15.84
N GLY A 484 -42.13 10.10 16.08
CA GLY A 484 -42.12 9.11 17.17
C GLY A 484 -41.58 9.70 18.49
N PRO A 485 -42.20 9.43 19.66
CA PRO A 485 -42.01 10.22 20.87
C PRO A 485 -40.90 9.71 21.81
N ASP A 486 -40.45 10.63 22.67
CA ASP A 486 -39.95 10.45 24.03
C ASP A 486 -39.13 9.19 24.35
N LEU A 487 -37.82 9.38 24.51
CA LEU A 487 -37.02 8.60 25.47
C LEU A 487 -36.28 9.55 26.41
N ALA A 488 -36.93 9.80 27.54
CA ALA A 488 -36.29 10.16 28.78
C ALA A 488 -35.50 8.97 29.35
N GLU A 489 -34.48 9.31 30.15
CA GLU A 489 -33.68 8.43 31.03
C GLU A 489 -32.66 7.48 30.33
N PHE A 490 -31.39 7.92 30.27
CA PHE A 490 -30.28 7.34 31.06
C PHE A 490 -29.06 8.27 31.10
#